data_AF-A0A8J8Q2E4-F1
#
_entry.id   AF-A0A8J8Q2E4-F1
#
_cell.length_a   1.000
_cell.length_b   1.000
_cell.length_c   1.000
_cell.angle_alpha   90.00
_cell.angle_beta   90.00
_cell.angle_gamma   90.00
#
_symmetry.space_group_name_H-M   'P 1'
#
loop_
_entity.id
_entity.type
_entity.pdbx_description
1 polymer ?
#
loop_
_entity_poly.entity_id
_entity_poly.type
_entity_poly.pdbx_seq_one_letter_code
_entity_poly.pdbx_strand_id
1 'polypeptide(L)' 'MGLERFVRLNLVLVPVLVLVAYLFADYLPLLVLPLGVAYLTFATAICLVWLLSKASLQFRSS' A
#
# COMPACT_ATOMS: atom_id res chain seq x y z
N MET A 1 -3.06 -7.50 14.65
CA MET A 1 -3.02 -8.20 13.33
C MET A 1 -1.57 -8.50 13.01
N GLY A 2 -1.24 -9.70 12.51
CA GLY A 2 0.13 -9.98 12.05
C GLY A 2 0.49 -9.16 10.81
N LEU A 3 1.78 -8.85 10.63
CA LEU A 3 2.30 -8.04 9.53
C LEU A 3 1.90 -8.62 8.15
N GLU A 4 1.82 -9.94 8.04
CA GLU A 4 1.35 -10.63 6.83
C GLU A 4 -0.13 -10.36 6.51
N ARG A 5 -1.02 -10.33 7.52
CA ARG A 5 -2.43 -9.96 7.31
C ARG A 5 -2.56 -8.50 6.91
N PHE A 6 -1.76 -7.61 7.50
CA PHE A 6 -1.74 -6.20 7.12
C PHE A 6 -1.35 -6.02 5.65
N VAL A 7 -0.26 -6.67 5.21
CA VAL A 7 0.21 -6.57 3.82
C VAL A 7 -0.80 -7.14 2.83
N ARG A 8 -1.41 -8.31 3.11
CA ARG A 8 -2.44 -8.88 2.21
C ARG A 8 -3.66 -7.97 2.03
N LEU A 9 -4.11 -7.32 3.11
CA LEU A 9 -5.21 -6.36 3.04
C LEU A 9 -4.82 -5.13 2.23
N ASN A 10 -3.65 -4.55 2.52
CA ASN A 10 -3.19 -3.33 1.86
C ASN A 10 -2.82 -3.56 0.38
N LEU A 11 -2.38 -4.76 0.00
CA LEU A 11 -2.14 -5.11 -1.40
C LEU A 11 -3.39 -4.96 -2.28
N VAL A 12 -4.58 -5.18 -1.72
CA VAL A 12 -5.87 -4.98 -2.42
C VAL A 12 -6.40 -3.57 -2.17
N LEU A 13 -6.27 -3.05 -0.94
CA LEU A 13 -6.79 -1.75 -0.57
C LEU A 13 -6.09 -0.59 -1.30
N VAL A 14 -4.77 -0.63 -1.42
CA VAL A 14 -3.97 0.40 -2.09
C VAL A 14 -4.41 0.63 -3.54
N PRO A 15 -4.48 -0.38 -4.43
CA PRO A 15 -4.91 -0.14 -5.82
C PRO A 15 -6.36 0.34 -5.90
N VAL A 16 -7.24 -0.13 -5.02
CA VAL A 16 -8.63 0.37 -4.94
C VAL A 16 -8.65 1.84 -4.55
N LEU A 17 -7.88 2.23 -3.52
CA LEU A 17 -7.78 3.62 -3.07
C LEU A 17 -7.17 4.52 -4.15
N VAL A 18 -6.16 4.05 -4.87
CA VAL A 18 -5.56 4.79 -6.00
C VAL A 18 -6.58 4.96 -7.13
N LEU A 19 -7.31 3.92 -7.50
CA LEU A 19 -8.34 3.98 -8.53
C LEU A 19 -9.46 4.95 -8.14
N VAL A 20 -9.96 4.85 -6.91
CA VAL A 20 -11.00 5.75 -6.39
C VAL A 20 -10.49 7.19 -6.34
N ALA A 21 -9.26 7.42 -5.86
CA ALA A 21 -8.67 8.74 -5.84
C ALA A 21 -8.51 9.33 -7.24
N TYR A 22 -8.18 8.49 -8.24
CA TYR A 22 -8.11 8.91 -9.64
C TYR A 22 -9.48 9.28 -10.21
N LEU A 23 -10.51 8.45 -9.97
CA LEU A 23 -11.87 8.70 -10.46
C LEU A 23 -12.56 9.90 -9.79
N PHE A 24 -12.21 10.20 -8.54
CA PHE A 24 -12.80 11.28 -7.74
C PHE A 24 -11.80 12.42 -7.46
N ALA A 25 -10.78 12.58 -8.30
CA ALA A 25 -9.72 13.58 -8.10
C ALA A 25 -10.28 15.00 -7.93
N ASP A 26 -11.31 15.35 -8.71
CA ASP A 26 -11.95 16.67 -8.70
C ASP A 26 -12.87 16.90 -7.49
N TYR A 27 -13.28 15.83 -6.81
CA TYR A 27 -14.20 15.88 -5.65
C TYR A 27 -13.48 15.70 -4.31
N LEU A 28 -12.15 15.51 -4.33
CA LEU A 28 -11.37 15.24 -3.14
C LEU A 28 -11.14 16.54 -2.34
N PRO A 29 -11.56 16.60 -1.07
CA PRO A 29 -11.28 17.76 -0.23
C PRO A 29 -9.77 17.90 -0.02
N LEU A 30 -9.27 19.15 -0.09
CA LEU A 30 -7.85 19.50 0.02
C LEU A 30 -7.17 18.93 1.28
N LEU A 31 -7.91 18.75 2.38
CA LEU A 31 -7.39 18.17 3.62
C LEU A 31 -7.16 16.65 3.54
N VAL A 32 -7.89 15.94 2.68
CA VAL A 32 -7.78 14.48 2.53
C VAL A 32 -6.63 14.09 1.61
N LEU A 33 -6.25 14.97 0.68
CA LEU A 33 -5.10 14.78 -0.21
C LEU A 33 -3.79 14.43 0.54
N PRO A 34 -3.27 15.25 1.48
CA PRO A 34 -2.01 14.95 2.16
C PRO A 34 -2.09 13.68 3.03
N LEU A 35 -3.23 13.45 3.70
CA LEU A 35 -3.44 12.27 4.54
C LEU A 35 -3.52 10.98 3.71
N GLY A 36 -4.28 11.02 2.61
CA GLY A 36 -4.41 9.89 1.69
C GLY A 36 -3.09 9.55 1.02
N VAL A 37 -2.34 10.55 0.57
CA VAL A 37 -1.01 10.36 -0.04
C VAL A 37 -0.02 9.78 0.98
N ALA A 38 0.01 10.31 2.22
CA ALA A 38 0.86 9.79 3.28
C ALA A 38 0.55 8.31 3.58
N TYR A 39 -0.73 7.96 3.71
CA TYR A 39 -1.16 6.58 3.94
C TYR A 39 -0.77 5.67 2.78
N LEU A 40 -1.04 6.07 1.54
CA LEU A 40 -0.69 5.27 0.36
C LEU A 40 0.81 5.02 0.27
N THR A 41 1.62 6.05 0.55
CA THR A 41 3.09 5.96 0.54
C THR A 41 3.59 5.00 1.62
N PHE A 42 3.06 5.12 2.84
CA PHE A 42 3.41 4.23 3.94
C PHE A 42 3.01 2.78 3.67
N ALA A 43 1.78 2.56 3.20
CA ALA A 43 1.25 1.23 2.91
C ALA A 43 2.03 0.55 1.76
N THR A 44 2.36 1.29 0.70
CA THR A 44 3.18 0.77 -0.41
C THR A 44 4.60 0.45 0.04
N ALA A 45 5.24 1.33 0.82
CA ALA A 45 6.57 1.08 1.35
C ALA A 45 6.62 -0.20 2.20
N ILE A 46 5.65 -0.40 3.09
CA ILE A 46 5.57 -1.62 3.90
C ILE A 46 5.32 -2.86 3.04
N CYS A 47 4.43 -2.78 2.05
CA CYS A 47 4.18 -3.90 1.14
C CYS A 47 5.45 -4.28 0.37
N LEU A 48 6.20 -3.29 -0.14
CA LEU A 48 7.45 -3.51 -0.86
C LEU A 48 8.52 -4.13 0.04
N VAL A 49 8.73 -3.59 1.25
CA VAL A 49 9.71 -4.13 2.20
C VAL A 49 9.37 -5.58 2.56
N TRP A 50 8.09 -5.89 2.78
CA TRP A 50 7.67 -7.26 3.09
C TRP A 50 7.87 -8.21 1.90
N LEU A 51 7.50 -7.79 0.69
CA LEU A 51 7.71 -8.58 -0.52
C LEU A 51 9.19 -8.86 -0.76
N LEU A 52 10.05 -7.83 -0.62
CA LEU A 52 11.50 -7.98 -0.74
C LEU A 52 12.09 -8.89 0.35
N SER A 53 11.59 -8.80 1.57
CA SER A 53 12.00 -9.69 2.67
C SER A 53 11.63 -11.14 2.41
N LYS A 54 10.45 -11.42 1.84
CA LYS A 54 10.07 -12.77 1.42
C LYS A 54 10.87 -13.26 0.22
N ALA A 55 11.07 -12.41 -0.78
CA ALA A 55 11.85 -12.72 -1.97
C ALA A 55 13.31 -13.04 -1.63
N SER A 56 13.95 -12.26 -0.75
CA SER A 56 15.34 -12.49 -0.34
C SER A 56 15.53 -13.81 0.41
N LEU A 57 14.56 -14.19 1.26
CA LEU A 57 14.56 -15.50 1.90
C LEU A 57 14.43 -16.65 0.89
N GLN A 58 13.60 -16.47 -0.14
CA GLN A 58 13.42 -17.46 -1.21
C GLN A 58 14.66 -17.60 -2.10
N PHE A 59 15.33 -16.50 -2.44
CA PHE A 59 16.59 -16.52 -3.20
C PHE A 59 17.75 -17.15 -2.43
N ARG A 60 17.77 -17.02 -1.09
CA ARG A 60 18.80 -17.64 -0.25
C ARG A 60 18.62 -19.16 -0.06
N SER A 61 17.40 -19.66 -0.25
CA SER A 61 17.08 -21.09 -0.10
C SER A 61 17.25 -21.92 -1.38
N SER A 62 17.70 -21.32 -2.48
CA SER A 62 17.97 -21.99 -3.75
C SER A 62 19.47 -22.12 -4.00
#